data_AF-A0A2C7A1U9-F1
#
_entry.id   AF-A0A2C7A1U9-F1
#
_cell.length_a   1.000
_cell.length_b   1.000
_cell.length_c   1.000
_cell.angle_alpha   90.00
_cell.angle_beta   90.00
_cell.angle_gamma   90.00
#
_symmetry.space_group_name_H-M   'P 1'
#
loop_
_entity.id
_entity.type
_entity.pdbx_description
1 polymer ?
#
loop_
_entity_poly.entity_id
_entity_poly.type
_entity_poly.pdbx_seq_one_letter_code
_entity_poly.pdbx_strand_id
1 'polypeptide(L)'
;MGRVVVVSNRVAVPRRGEPSAGGLAVALKDVLKASGGLWFGWSGETRRNPSLEPRQVRSGGIDYATIDLSDEDHKGFYAGYSNNTLWPLFHFRLGLMEYDRAEAASYRKVNRDFAQALLPLLTPEDTVWIHDYQLIPMAAELRALGARQRIGFFLHIPFPPFAVLSALPDAEQLLRDLLAYDLVGVQTKRDLAGMINCFQDGLGLTPDATGGVRGEVAGVQRRTQLSAHPIGIDTRGFATLARKAAYGPETQRLIASMGDRSLIVGAERLDYTKGLPHRMRGFAALLAKFPEHLNRVTYLQVAARSRNEVASYRNLRRELDTLAGRINGDYAEFDWTPVRYVARAVARETLAGFYRAARVGLVTPLRDGMNLVAKEYVAAQDPEDPGVLVLSSFAGAAETMEGALLVNPLDAEAMAETLDRALKMPLAERRERWESMMRGLEEQTATRWAESFLAELEELPLPEQDLLSATPTRN
;
A
#
# COMPACT_ATOMS: atom_id res chain seq x y z
N MET A 1 -9.62 27.19 -3.85
CA MET A 1 -8.69 26.05 -3.85
C MET A 1 -7.94 26.09 -5.16
N GLY A 2 -6.61 26.04 -5.13
CA GLY A 2 -5.85 25.84 -6.35
C GLY A 2 -5.98 24.41 -6.85
N ARG A 3 -5.40 24.13 -8.01
CA ARG A 3 -5.46 22.79 -8.61
C ARG A 3 -4.60 21.82 -7.79
N VAL A 4 -5.08 20.57 -7.62
CA VAL A 4 -4.30 19.51 -6.96
C VAL A 4 -3.41 18.84 -7.99
N VAL A 5 -2.11 18.72 -7.68
CA VAL A 5 -1.11 18.06 -8.51
C VAL A 5 -0.64 16.78 -7.81
N VAL A 6 -1.17 15.64 -8.25
CA VAL A 6 -0.78 14.32 -7.73
C VAL A 6 0.50 13.88 -8.42
N VAL A 7 1.49 13.49 -7.63
CA VAL A 7 2.76 12.94 -8.10
C VAL A 7 2.95 11.53 -7.56
N SER A 8 3.17 10.56 -8.45
CA SER A 8 3.39 9.16 -8.05
C SER A 8 4.40 8.50 -8.96
N ASN A 9 5.08 7.44 -8.50
CA ASN A 9 6.06 6.75 -9.32
C ASN A 9 5.53 6.38 -10.71
N ARG A 10 4.33 5.80 -10.82
CA ARG A 10 3.74 5.36 -12.10
C ARG A 10 2.36 5.94 -12.34
N VAL A 11 2.13 6.45 -13.54
CA VAL A 11 0.84 6.98 -13.99
C VAL A 11 0.22 6.04 -15.01
N ALA A 12 -0.96 5.50 -14.70
CA ALA A 12 -1.75 4.73 -15.66
C ALA A 12 -2.74 5.66 -16.37
N VAL A 13 -2.35 6.18 -17.53
CA VAL A 13 -3.24 6.99 -18.37
C VAL A 13 -4.40 6.10 -18.84
N PRO A 14 -5.67 6.46 -18.55
CA PRO A 14 -6.81 5.62 -18.90
C PRO A 14 -6.88 5.32 -20.40
N ARG A 15 -6.90 4.04 -20.77
CA ARG A 15 -7.22 3.60 -22.14
C ARG A 15 -8.69 3.14 -22.23
N ARG A 16 -9.33 3.35 -23.38
CA ARG A 16 -10.72 2.91 -23.62
C ARG A 16 -10.83 1.39 -23.41
N GLY A 17 -11.69 0.96 -22.48
CA GLY A 17 -12.00 -0.45 -22.24
C GLY A 17 -11.13 -1.17 -21.19
N GLU A 18 -10.20 -0.49 -20.53
CA GLU A 18 -9.43 -1.09 -19.44
C GLU A 18 -10.21 -1.07 -18.11
N PRO A 19 -10.13 -2.15 -17.30
CA PRO A 19 -10.84 -2.24 -16.03
C PRO A 19 -10.42 -1.16 -15.04
N SER A 20 -11.37 -0.75 -14.20
CA SER A 20 -11.16 0.31 -13.21
C SER A 20 -10.06 -0.06 -12.21
N ALA A 21 -9.19 0.90 -11.92
CA ALA A 21 -8.11 0.75 -10.95
C ALA A 21 -8.63 0.56 -9.51
N GLY A 22 -7.75 0.14 -8.59
CA GLY A 22 -8.08 -0.05 -7.17
C GLY A 22 -8.51 1.24 -6.44
N GLY A 23 -8.96 1.12 -5.19
CA GLY A 23 -9.57 2.20 -4.40
C GLY A 23 -8.75 3.50 -4.30
N LEU A 24 -7.42 3.41 -4.18
CA LEU A 24 -6.53 4.58 -4.18
C LEU A 24 -6.64 5.40 -5.47
N ALA A 25 -6.57 4.73 -6.62
CA ALA A 25 -6.65 5.41 -7.91
C ALA A 25 -8.04 6.00 -8.19
N VAL A 26 -9.11 5.45 -7.59
CA VAL A 26 -10.45 6.04 -7.66
C VAL A 26 -10.51 7.32 -6.84
N ALA A 27 -10.10 7.28 -5.56
CA ALA A 27 -10.11 8.47 -4.71
C ALA A 27 -9.25 9.61 -5.26
N LEU A 28 -8.03 9.30 -5.73
CA LEU A 28 -7.18 10.29 -6.38
C LEU A 28 -7.81 10.85 -7.66
N LYS A 29 -8.50 10.03 -8.47
CA LYS A 29 -9.21 10.51 -9.65
C LYS A 29 -10.37 11.43 -9.30
N ASP A 30 -11.09 11.17 -8.22
CA ASP A 30 -12.22 12.01 -7.82
C ASP A 30 -11.72 13.38 -7.32
N VAL A 31 -10.65 13.40 -6.52
CA VAL A 31 -9.93 14.61 -6.10
C VAL A 31 -9.42 15.41 -7.32
N LEU A 32 -8.76 14.72 -8.26
CA LEU A 32 -8.23 15.34 -9.47
C LEU A 32 -9.35 15.88 -10.36
N LYS A 33 -10.46 15.15 -10.54
CA LYS A 33 -11.60 15.65 -11.33
C LYS A 33 -12.24 16.88 -10.71
N ALA A 34 -12.42 16.89 -9.39
CA ALA A 34 -13.03 18.01 -8.68
C ALA A 34 -12.20 19.30 -8.77
N SER A 35 -10.88 19.17 -8.84
CA SER A 35 -9.94 20.30 -8.89
C SER A 35 -9.43 20.65 -10.30
N GLY A 36 -9.81 19.90 -11.34
CA GLY A 36 -9.15 20.00 -12.66
C GLY A 36 -7.66 19.60 -12.62
N GLY A 37 -7.33 18.71 -11.68
CA GLY A 37 -6.01 18.30 -11.26
C GLY A 37 -5.09 17.72 -12.33
N LEU A 38 -3.80 17.76 -12.02
CA LEU A 38 -2.71 17.17 -12.81
C LEU A 38 -2.22 15.88 -12.14
N TRP A 39 -2.04 14.80 -12.89
CA TRP A 39 -1.34 13.60 -12.43
C TRP A 39 -0.01 13.44 -13.16
N PHE A 40 1.09 13.57 -12.42
CA PHE A 40 2.46 13.47 -12.92
C PHE A 40 3.19 12.19 -12.46
N GLY A 41 4.06 11.64 -13.32
CA GLY A 41 4.96 10.54 -12.98
C GLY A 41 5.48 9.73 -14.19
N TRP A 42 6.00 8.53 -13.95
CA TRP A 42 6.50 7.65 -15.01
C TRP A 42 5.37 7.06 -15.85
N SER A 43 5.56 7.01 -17.17
CA SER A 43 4.64 6.39 -18.13
C SER A 43 4.51 4.86 -17.97
N GLY A 44 5.54 4.22 -17.41
CA GLY A 44 5.71 2.77 -17.43
C GLY A 44 6.57 2.23 -18.57
N GLU A 45 7.07 3.10 -19.45
CA GLU A 45 7.93 2.74 -20.59
C GLU A 45 9.39 3.17 -20.36
N THR A 46 10.33 2.40 -20.90
CA THR A 46 11.75 2.79 -20.94
C THR A 46 12.17 3.21 -22.35
N ARG A 47 13.10 4.17 -22.43
CA ARG A 47 13.71 4.62 -23.69
C ARG A 47 15.19 4.88 -23.51
N ARG A 48 15.99 4.68 -24.56
CA ARG A 48 17.44 4.91 -24.50
C ARG A 48 17.82 6.33 -24.05
N ASN A 49 17.16 7.34 -24.62
CA ASN A 49 17.36 8.76 -24.30
C ASN A 49 15.97 9.40 -24.04
N PRO A 50 15.42 9.29 -22.83
CA PRO A 50 14.12 9.87 -22.52
C PRO A 50 14.20 11.41 -22.52
N SER A 51 13.14 12.07 -22.96
CA SER A 51 13.00 13.53 -22.80
C SER A 51 12.53 13.85 -21.38
N LEU A 52 13.03 14.96 -20.82
CA LEU A 52 12.48 15.54 -19.58
C LEU A 52 11.22 16.36 -19.83
N GLU A 53 10.90 16.69 -21.09
CA GLU A 53 9.62 17.33 -21.42
C GLU A 53 8.48 16.31 -21.27
N PRO A 54 7.53 16.52 -20.33
CA PRO A 54 6.47 15.56 -20.10
C PRO A 54 5.51 15.47 -21.27
N ARG A 55 5.14 14.24 -21.65
CA ARG A 55 4.01 14.03 -22.55
C ARG A 55 2.71 14.32 -21.81
N GLN A 56 1.94 15.28 -22.30
CA GLN A 56 0.66 15.67 -21.71
C GLN A 56 -0.53 15.07 -22.45
N VAL A 57 -1.50 14.53 -21.71
CA VAL A 57 -2.76 13.98 -22.25
C VAL A 57 -3.89 14.36 -21.31
N ARG A 58 -5.02 14.85 -21.85
CA ARG A 58 -6.23 15.10 -21.07
C ARG A 58 -7.21 13.94 -21.24
N SER A 59 -7.69 13.37 -20.14
CA SER A 59 -8.67 12.27 -20.17
C SER A 59 -9.58 12.29 -18.95
N GLY A 60 -10.90 12.21 -19.18
CA GLY A 60 -11.88 12.14 -18.09
C GLY A 60 -11.86 13.33 -17.13
N GLY A 61 -11.53 14.53 -17.62
CA GLY A 61 -11.46 15.76 -16.82
C GLY A 61 -10.14 15.97 -16.06
N ILE A 62 -9.17 15.07 -16.22
CA ILE A 62 -7.86 15.10 -15.55
C ILE A 62 -6.77 15.33 -16.60
N ASP A 63 -5.79 16.16 -16.29
CA ASP A 63 -4.55 16.28 -17.07
C ASP A 63 -3.53 15.26 -16.57
N TYR A 64 -2.89 14.54 -17.49
CA TYR A 64 -1.84 13.57 -17.19
C TYR A 64 -0.55 14.06 -17.83
N ALA A 65 0.54 14.11 -17.07
CA ALA A 65 1.87 14.44 -17.57
C ALA A 65 2.82 13.29 -17.24
N THR A 66 3.37 12.65 -18.27
CA THR A 66 4.21 11.47 -18.06
C THR A 66 5.58 11.63 -18.70
N ILE A 67 6.61 11.16 -18.00
CA ILE A 67 7.97 11.02 -18.53
C ILE A 67 8.36 9.56 -18.62
N ASP A 68 9.25 9.23 -19.55
CA ASP A 68 9.83 7.90 -19.70
C ASP A 68 11.13 7.82 -18.89
N LEU A 69 11.55 6.61 -18.51
CA LEU A 69 12.85 6.39 -17.85
C LEU A 69 13.85 5.80 -18.84
N SER A 70 15.16 5.97 -18.58
CA SER A 70 16.15 5.15 -19.25
C SER A 70 16.16 3.73 -18.67
N ASP A 71 16.70 2.76 -19.40
CA ASP A 71 16.85 1.40 -18.86
C ASP A 71 17.76 1.39 -17.62
N GLU A 72 18.79 2.24 -17.62
CA GLU A 72 19.69 2.44 -16.47
C GLU A 72 18.97 3.07 -15.28
N ASP A 73 18.21 4.14 -15.50
CA ASP A 73 17.42 4.79 -14.44
C ASP A 73 16.35 3.83 -13.90
N HIS A 74 15.62 3.13 -14.76
CA HIS A 74 14.63 2.14 -14.31
C HIS A 74 15.30 1.03 -13.46
N LYS A 75 16.46 0.54 -13.89
CA LYS A 75 17.22 -0.46 -13.13
C LYS A 75 17.71 0.11 -11.79
N GLY A 76 18.39 1.26 -11.78
CA GLY A 76 19.00 1.81 -10.58
C GLY A 76 18.01 2.40 -9.57
N PHE A 77 17.03 3.18 -10.04
CA PHE A 77 16.04 3.83 -9.18
C PHE A 77 14.90 2.89 -8.78
N TYR A 78 14.25 2.21 -9.73
CA TYR A 78 13.04 1.44 -9.45
C TYR A 78 13.35 0.00 -9.04
N ALA A 79 14.07 -0.77 -9.86
CA ALA A 79 14.40 -2.15 -9.52
C ALA A 79 15.43 -2.22 -8.37
N GLY A 80 16.42 -1.33 -8.38
CA GLY A 80 17.47 -1.15 -7.39
C GLY A 80 16.99 -0.46 -6.13
N TYR A 81 17.43 0.77 -5.87
CA TYR A 81 17.29 1.44 -4.58
C TYR A 81 15.86 1.41 -4.00
N SER A 82 14.83 1.66 -4.81
CA SER A 82 13.45 1.59 -4.34
C SER A 82 13.06 0.18 -3.86
N ASN A 83 13.29 -0.87 -4.65
CA ASN A 83 12.73 -2.20 -4.40
C ASN A 83 13.71 -3.23 -3.80
N ASN A 84 15.02 -3.02 -3.96
CA ASN A 84 16.08 -3.82 -3.33
C ASN A 84 16.56 -3.21 -2.01
N THR A 85 16.46 -1.89 -1.83
CA THR A 85 16.90 -1.22 -0.59
C THR A 85 15.72 -0.77 0.28
N LEU A 86 14.93 0.21 -0.18
CA LEU A 86 13.89 0.82 0.65
C LEU A 86 12.74 -0.13 0.97
N TRP A 87 12.23 -0.87 -0.01
CA TRP A 87 11.12 -1.80 0.20
C TRP A 87 11.42 -2.86 1.29
N PRO A 88 12.52 -3.65 1.23
CA PRO A 88 12.83 -4.60 2.30
C PRO A 88 13.10 -3.90 3.63
N LEU A 89 13.81 -2.77 3.64
CA LEU A 89 14.09 -2.00 4.85
C LEU A 89 12.80 -1.58 5.58
N PHE A 90 11.89 -0.92 4.86
CA PHE A 90 10.65 -0.39 5.41
C PHE A 90 9.67 -1.51 5.82
N HIS A 91 9.83 -2.72 5.27
CA HIS A 91 9.08 -3.91 5.67
C HIS A 91 9.82 -4.81 6.66
N PHE A 92 10.91 -4.32 7.28
CA PHE A 92 11.63 -5.00 8.36
C PHE A 92 12.28 -6.32 7.90
N ARG A 93 12.67 -6.36 6.62
CA ARG A 93 13.33 -7.49 5.97
C ARG A 93 14.80 -7.16 5.69
N LEU A 94 15.53 -6.75 6.73
CA LEU A 94 16.95 -6.37 6.63
C LEU A 94 17.81 -7.44 5.95
N GLY A 95 17.54 -8.73 6.19
CA GLY A 95 18.24 -9.83 5.51
C GLY A 95 17.97 -9.95 4.00
N LEU A 96 17.06 -9.16 3.44
CA LEU A 96 16.77 -9.05 2.00
C LEU A 96 17.15 -7.67 1.44
N MET A 97 17.68 -6.77 2.26
CA MET A 97 18.09 -5.42 1.83
C MET A 97 19.44 -5.51 1.14
N GLU A 98 19.51 -4.97 -0.07
CA GLU A 98 20.74 -4.79 -0.83
C GLU A 98 20.95 -3.29 -1.03
N TYR A 99 22.10 -2.76 -0.61
CA TYR A 99 22.47 -1.36 -0.82
C TYR A 99 23.60 -1.28 -1.84
N ASP A 100 23.39 -0.44 -2.85
CA ASP A 100 24.39 -0.09 -3.85
C ASP A 100 24.43 1.43 -4.02
N ARG A 101 25.64 2.01 -4.02
CA ARG A 101 25.83 3.47 -4.09
C ARG A 101 25.44 4.03 -5.46
N ALA A 102 25.64 3.28 -6.55
CA ALA A 102 25.23 3.71 -7.88
C ALA A 102 23.71 3.70 -8.00
N GLU A 103 23.03 2.70 -7.43
CA GLU A 103 21.56 2.67 -7.34
C GLU A 103 21.03 3.86 -6.51
N ALA A 104 21.68 4.20 -5.39
CA ALA A 104 21.35 5.39 -4.60
C ALA A 104 21.54 6.70 -5.40
N ALA A 105 22.59 6.78 -6.22
CA ALA A 105 22.82 7.93 -7.10
C ALA A 105 21.75 8.04 -8.21
N SER A 106 21.36 6.92 -8.83
CA SER A 106 20.23 6.86 -9.77
C SER A 106 18.94 7.29 -9.09
N TYR A 107 18.72 6.88 -7.83
CA TYR A 107 17.52 7.27 -7.07
C TYR A 107 17.39 8.79 -6.91
N ARG A 108 18.49 9.44 -6.55
CA ARG A 108 18.59 10.91 -6.45
C ARG A 108 18.42 11.58 -7.81
N LYS A 109 19.09 11.05 -8.84
CA LYS A 109 19.01 11.57 -10.21
C LYS A 109 17.56 11.57 -10.73
N VAL A 110 16.85 10.45 -10.61
CA VAL A 110 15.47 10.35 -11.10
C VAL A 110 14.54 11.32 -10.36
N ASN A 111 14.70 11.51 -9.05
CA ASN A 111 13.93 12.50 -8.31
C ASN A 111 14.22 13.94 -8.79
N ARG A 112 15.48 14.28 -9.10
CA ARG A 112 15.82 15.57 -9.74
C ARG A 112 15.17 15.74 -11.11
N ASP A 113 15.28 14.72 -11.95
CA ASP A 113 14.73 14.73 -13.31
C ASP A 113 13.20 14.91 -13.25
N PHE A 114 12.52 14.23 -12.32
CA PHE A 114 11.10 14.40 -12.06
C PHE A 114 10.76 15.83 -11.61
N ALA A 115 11.53 16.39 -10.68
CA ALA A 115 11.31 17.76 -10.19
C ALA A 115 11.50 18.82 -11.30
N GLN A 116 12.54 18.66 -12.12
CA GLN A 116 12.82 19.53 -13.28
C GLN A 116 11.70 19.47 -14.33
N ALA A 117 11.17 18.27 -14.57
CA ALA A 117 10.08 18.04 -15.50
C ALA A 117 8.73 18.59 -15.00
N LEU A 118 8.48 18.52 -13.68
CA LEU A 118 7.23 18.95 -13.07
C LEU A 118 7.14 20.47 -12.88
N LEU A 119 8.21 21.12 -12.42
CA LEU A 119 8.18 22.53 -12.01
C LEU A 119 7.56 23.47 -13.07
N PRO A 120 7.88 23.38 -14.38
CA PRO A 120 7.30 24.25 -15.40
C PRO A 120 5.79 24.08 -15.60
N LEU A 121 5.20 22.99 -15.09
CA LEU A 121 3.77 22.70 -15.17
C LEU A 121 2.99 23.24 -13.97
N LEU A 122 3.67 23.70 -12.92
CA LEU A 122 3.06 24.17 -11.68
C LEU A 122 2.69 25.66 -11.76
N THR A 123 1.57 26.03 -11.14
CA THR A 123 1.20 27.43 -10.86
C THR A 123 1.42 27.76 -9.37
N PRO A 124 1.51 29.04 -8.99
CA PRO A 124 1.70 29.42 -7.58
C PRO A 124 0.61 28.92 -6.63
N GLU A 125 -0.61 28.73 -7.13
CA GLU A 125 -1.78 28.30 -6.35
C GLU A 125 -1.88 26.78 -6.23
N ASP A 126 -1.12 26.01 -7.01
CA ASP A 126 -1.17 24.55 -6.99
C ASP A 126 -0.83 23.99 -5.60
N THR A 127 -1.48 22.88 -5.25
CA THR A 127 -1.10 22.03 -4.11
C THR A 127 -0.54 20.72 -4.63
N VAL A 128 0.72 20.43 -4.31
CA VAL A 128 1.42 19.23 -4.77
C VAL A 128 1.28 18.13 -3.73
N TRP A 129 0.83 16.95 -4.15
CA TRP A 129 0.69 15.79 -3.29
C TRP A 129 1.48 14.61 -3.84
N ILE A 130 2.57 14.28 -3.16
CA ILE A 130 3.57 13.30 -3.60
C ILE A 130 3.33 11.98 -2.86
N HIS A 131 3.35 10.88 -3.61
CA HIS A 131 3.05 9.56 -3.07
C HIS A 131 4.23 8.60 -3.13
N ASP A 132 4.45 8.00 -1.98
CA ASP A 132 5.19 6.75 -1.75
C ASP A 132 6.72 6.82 -1.81
N TYR A 133 7.34 5.76 -1.30
CA TYR A 133 8.76 5.67 -0.96
C TYR A 133 9.73 5.90 -2.13
N GLN A 134 9.28 5.80 -3.38
CA GLN A 134 10.14 6.07 -4.53
C GLN A 134 10.48 7.58 -4.65
N LEU A 135 9.67 8.45 -4.04
CA LEU A 135 9.72 9.88 -4.27
C LEU A 135 10.03 10.71 -3.03
N ILE A 136 10.68 10.12 -2.01
CA ILE A 136 11.03 10.82 -0.77
C ILE A 136 11.87 12.09 -1.03
N PRO A 137 12.88 12.11 -1.93
CA PRO A 137 13.64 13.33 -2.22
C PRO A 137 12.90 14.42 -2.97
N MET A 138 11.73 14.12 -3.56
CA MET A 138 11.10 14.96 -4.59
C MET A 138 10.80 16.38 -4.11
N ALA A 139 10.34 16.57 -2.86
CA ALA A 139 10.14 17.92 -2.33
C ALA A 139 11.44 18.70 -2.20
N ALA A 140 12.52 18.08 -1.70
CA ALA A 140 13.81 18.74 -1.58
C ALA A 140 14.32 19.24 -2.93
N GLU A 141 14.17 18.44 -3.98
CA GLU A 141 14.54 18.80 -5.35
C GLU A 141 13.65 19.92 -5.92
N LEU A 142 12.33 19.86 -5.69
CA LEU A 142 11.41 20.95 -6.07
C LEU A 142 11.75 22.27 -5.35
N ARG A 143 12.03 22.22 -4.05
CA ARG A 143 12.43 23.39 -3.26
C ARG A 143 13.76 23.96 -3.75
N ALA A 144 14.73 23.12 -4.10
CA ALA A 144 16.01 23.55 -4.66
C ALA A 144 15.86 24.29 -6.01
N LEU A 145 14.82 23.95 -6.79
CA LEU A 145 14.47 24.64 -8.04
C LEU A 145 13.56 25.86 -7.84
N GLY A 146 13.19 26.19 -6.60
CA GLY A 146 12.41 27.39 -6.27
C GLY A 146 10.89 27.19 -6.15
N ALA A 147 10.39 25.96 -6.05
CA ALA A 147 8.96 25.70 -5.82
C ALA A 147 8.49 26.28 -4.47
N ARG A 148 7.36 27.00 -4.49
CA ARG A 148 6.75 27.68 -3.32
C ARG A 148 5.38 27.14 -2.91
N GLN A 149 4.84 26.22 -3.71
CA GLN A 149 3.56 25.54 -3.50
C GLN A 149 3.54 24.82 -2.15
N ARG A 150 2.35 24.52 -1.64
CA ARG A 150 2.21 23.51 -0.58
C ARG A 150 2.56 22.14 -1.14
N ILE A 151 3.42 21.39 -0.45
CA ILE A 151 3.86 20.06 -0.86
C ILE A 151 3.62 19.08 0.28
N GLY A 152 2.67 18.17 0.09
CA GLY A 152 2.42 17.04 0.98
C GLY A 152 3.09 15.75 0.48
N PHE A 153 3.49 14.89 1.40
CA PHE A 153 3.93 13.52 1.14
C PHE A 153 2.98 12.53 1.82
N PHE A 154 2.64 11.43 1.16
CA PHE A 154 1.98 10.30 1.81
C PHE A 154 2.71 9.00 1.53
N LEU A 155 3.18 8.33 2.59
CA LEU A 155 3.84 7.04 2.50
C LEU A 155 2.82 5.89 2.62
N HIS A 156 2.76 5.03 1.60
CA HIS A 156 1.77 3.94 1.58
C HIS A 156 2.25 2.65 2.26
N ILE A 157 3.56 2.49 2.35
CA ILE A 157 4.22 1.37 3.04
C ILE A 157 4.47 1.71 4.53
N PRO A 158 4.84 0.73 5.38
CA PRO A 158 5.14 1.02 6.78
C PRO A 158 6.32 1.98 6.93
N PHE A 159 6.39 2.72 8.03
CA PHE A 159 7.56 3.50 8.41
C PHE A 159 8.30 2.81 9.57
N PRO A 160 9.57 2.40 9.41
CA PRO A 160 10.31 1.71 10.46
C PRO A 160 10.77 2.67 11.57
N PRO A 161 10.95 2.20 12.83
CA PRO A 161 11.65 2.96 13.86
C PRO A 161 13.15 3.07 13.54
N PHE A 162 13.86 3.96 14.24
CA PHE A 162 15.24 4.31 13.90
C PHE A 162 16.21 3.13 14.02
N ALA A 163 15.98 2.24 14.98
CA ALA A 163 16.77 1.01 15.15
C ALA A 163 16.76 0.10 13.90
N VAL A 164 15.76 0.25 13.02
CA VAL A 164 15.71 -0.44 11.72
C VAL A 164 16.17 0.50 10.61
N LEU A 165 15.69 1.75 10.58
CA LEU A 165 16.03 2.72 9.52
C LEU A 165 17.55 3.00 9.43
N SER A 166 18.25 3.03 10.57
CA SER A 166 19.70 3.25 10.68
C SER A 166 20.56 2.19 9.98
N ALA A 167 19.99 1.07 9.55
CA ALA A 167 20.66 0.13 8.66
C ALA A 167 20.94 0.72 7.26
N LEU A 168 20.22 1.78 6.85
CA LEU A 168 20.47 2.51 5.63
C LEU A 168 21.67 3.44 5.80
N PRO A 169 22.72 3.34 4.97
CA PRO A 169 23.92 4.20 5.09
C PRO A 169 23.62 5.69 5.11
N ASP A 170 22.60 6.14 4.35
CA ASP A 170 22.22 7.54 4.21
C ASP A 170 20.87 7.85 4.92
N ALA A 171 20.56 7.16 6.03
CA ALA A 171 19.30 7.29 6.76
C ALA A 171 18.96 8.74 7.16
N GLU A 172 19.94 9.48 7.71
CA GLU A 172 19.73 10.88 8.10
C GLU A 172 19.38 11.77 6.92
N GLN A 173 20.01 11.55 5.76
CA GLN A 173 19.71 12.33 4.56
C GLN A 173 18.28 12.06 4.07
N LEU A 174 17.82 10.81 4.15
CA LEU A 174 16.43 10.46 3.83
C LEU A 174 15.43 11.19 4.76
N LEU A 175 15.76 11.32 6.05
CA LEU A 175 14.96 12.08 7.01
C LEU A 175 14.98 13.58 6.73
N ARG A 176 16.13 14.14 6.31
CA ARG A 176 16.23 15.55 5.89
C ARG A 176 15.41 15.84 4.63
N ASP A 177 15.32 14.89 3.71
CA ASP A 177 14.44 15.06 2.54
C ASP A 177 12.97 15.18 2.94
N LEU A 178 12.54 14.42 3.96
CA LEU A 178 11.17 14.50 4.48
C LEU A 178 10.87 15.86 5.12
N LEU A 179 11.87 16.58 5.62
CA LEU A 179 11.72 17.95 6.14
C LEU A 179 11.45 19.00 5.03
N ALA A 180 11.57 18.63 3.75
CA ALA A 180 11.27 19.55 2.65
C ALA A 180 9.77 19.67 2.33
N TYR A 181 8.97 18.74 2.88
CA TYR A 181 7.51 18.74 2.77
C TYR A 181 6.88 19.60 3.86
N ASP A 182 5.70 20.13 3.58
CA ASP A 182 4.91 20.87 4.57
C ASP A 182 4.11 19.88 5.46
N LEU A 183 3.60 18.80 4.87
CA LEU A 183 2.92 17.69 5.56
C LEU A 183 3.50 16.34 5.12
N VAL A 184 3.80 15.46 6.07
CA VAL A 184 4.15 14.06 5.84
C VAL A 184 3.13 13.17 6.55
N GLY A 185 2.33 12.47 5.75
CA GLY A 185 1.34 11.51 6.21
C GLY A 185 1.82 10.07 6.09
N VAL A 186 1.44 9.25 7.06
CA VAL A 186 1.64 7.80 7.08
C VAL A 186 0.33 7.05 7.32
N GLN A 187 0.35 5.74 7.19
CA GLN A 187 -0.86 4.92 7.28
C GLN A 187 -1.42 4.79 8.70
N THR A 188 -0.55 4.57 9.69
CA THR A 188 -0.98 4.15 11.03
C THR A 188 -0.36 5.00 12.13
N LYS A 189 -0.96 4.93 13.33
CA LYS A 189 -0.36 5.58 14.51
C LYS A 189 0.98 4.95 14.86
N ARG A 190 1.13 3.65 14.62
CA ARG A 190 2.42 2.94 14.77
C ARG A 190 3.50 3.46 13.83
N ASP A 191 3.16 3.70 12.56
CA ASP A 191 4.10 4.28 11.59
C ASP A 191 4.48 5.71 11.99
N LEU A 192 3.52 6.50 12.49
CA LEU A 192 3.76 7.87 12.96
C LEU A 192 4.72 7.87 14.16
N ALA A 193 4.51 6.97 15.13
CA ALA A 193 5.42 6.81 16.26
C ALA A 193 6.82 6.38 15.81
N GLY A 194 6.92 5.47 14.84
CA GLY A 194 8.21 5.06 14.25
C GLY A 194 8.92 6.22 13.53
N MET A 195 8.17 7.06 12.83
CA MET A 195 8.69 8.26 12.17
C MET A 195 9.17 9.31 13.17
N ILE A 196 8.40 9.59 14.22
CA ILE A 196 8.80 10.49 15.30
C ILE A 196 10.10 9.99 15.95
N ASN A 197 10.18 8.69 16.25
CA ASN A 197 11.39 8.08 16.78
C ASN A 197 12.60 8.26 15.84
N CYS A 198 12.41 8.16 14.52
CA CYS A 198 13.47 8.43 13.55
C CYS A 198 13.95 9.89 13.56
N PHE A 199 13.06 10.87 13.65
CA PHE A 199 13.47 12.27 13.76
C PHE A 199 14.22 12.57 15.06
N GLN A 200 13.77 11.98 16.16
CA GLN A 200 14.39 12.14 17.48
C GLN A 200 15.77 11.51 17.54
N ASP A 201 15.88 10.22 17.22
CA ASP A 201 17.13 9.47 17.39
C ASP A 201 18.11 9.71 16.23
N GLY A 202 17.59 9.97 15.03
CA GLY A 202 18.42 10.18 13.83
C GLY A 202 18.87 11.62 13.62
N LEU A 203 18.05 12.61 13.97
CA LEU A 203 18.38 14.02 13.74
C LEU A 203 18.38 14.88 15.02
N GLY A 204 18.03 14.31 16.18
CA GLY A 204 17.88 15.08 17.42
C GLY A 204 16.66 16.01 17.41
N LEU A 205 15.70 15.79 16.51
CA LEU A 205 14.54 16.67 16.31
C LEU A 205 13.30 16.07 16.95
N THR A 206 12.71 16.79 17.90
CA THR A 206 11.47 16.39 18.58
C THR A 206 10.28 17.18 18.04
N PRO A 207 9.11 16.56 17.82
CA PRO A 207 7.91 17.29 17.43
C PRO A 207 7.51 18.36 18.47
N ASP A 208 7.02 19.49 17.98
CA ASP A 208 6.39 20.52 18.81
C ASP A 208 5.01 20.06 19.34
N ALA A 209 4.36 20.89 20.16
CA ALA A 209 3.06 20.57 20.77
C ALA A 209 1.94 20.29 19.75
N THR A 210 2.12 20.68 18.50
CA THR A 210 1.18 20.46 17.39
C THR A 210 1.58 19.28 16.49
N GLY A 211 2.67 18.57 16.82
CA GLY A 211 3.15 17.40 16.07
C GLY A 211 4.06 17.73 14.88
N GLY A 212 4.51 18.97 14.74
CA GLY A 212 5.43 19.37 13.68
C GLY A 212 6.90 19.29 14.08
N VAL A 213 7.76 18.88 13.15
CA VAL A 213 9.21 18.81 13.35
C VAL A 213 9.87 19.98 12.62
N ARG A 214 10.77 20.70 13.30
CA ARG A 214 11.56 21.80 12.71
C ARG A 214 13.00 21.37 12.49
N GLY A 215 13.54 21.64 11.31
CA GLY A 215 14.94 21.35 11.00
C GLY A 215 15.43 22.05 9.74
N GLU A 216 16.74 21.97 9.50
CA GLU A 216 17.38 22.61 8.35
C GLU A 216 17.39 21.70 7.12
N VAL A 217 16.95 22.25 5.99
CA VAL A 217 17.07 21.65 4.65
C VAL A 217 17.75 22.65 3.72
N ALA A 218 18.93 22.30 3.22
CA ALA A 218 19.72 23.14 2.32
C ALA A 218 19.93 24.59 2.83
N GLY A 219 20.24 24.75 4.13
CA GLY A 219 20.47 26.06 4.74
C GLY A 219 19.20 26.85 5.10
N VAL A 220 18.00 26.28 4.87
CA VAL A 220 16.73 26.92 5.18
C VAL A 220 16.01 26.14 6.28
N GLN A 221 15.61 26.84 7.34
CA GLN A 221 14.77 26.25 8.39
C GLN A 221 13.38 25.96 7.85
N ARG A 222 12.90 24.74 8.08
CA ARG A 222 11.57 24.28 7.66
C ARG A 222 10.86 23.62 8.81
N ARG A 223 9.53 23.68 8.78
CA ARG A 223 8.65 22.91 9.66
C ARG A 223 7.83 21.95 8.82
N THR A 224 7.82 20.69 9.21
CA THR A 224 7.02 19.63 8.59
C THR A 224 6.04 19.07 9.59
N GLN A 225 4.75 19.12 9.27
CA GLN A 225 3.71 18.47 10.06
C GLN A 225 3.75 16.96 9.83
N LEU A 226 3.65 16.15 10.89
CA LEU A 226 3.59 14.70 10.80
C LEU A 226 2.20 14.20 11.23
N SER A 227 1.59 13.33 10.42
CA SER A 227 0.22 12.86 10.67
C SER A 227 -0.01 11.42 10.21
N ALA A 228 -1.07 10.79 10.74
CA ALA A 228 -1.50 9.46 10.33
C ALA A 228 -2.89 9.52 9.67
N HIS A 229 -2.99 9.09 8.42
CA HIS A 229 -4.26 9.01 7.67
C HIS A 229 -4.42 7.59 7.11
N PRO A 230 -5.17 6.69 7.79
CA PRO A 230 -5.34 5.33 7.31
C PRO A 230 -6.15 5.30 6.01
N ILE A 231 -5.55 4.82 4.93
CA ILE A 231 -6.23 4.78 3.63
C ILE A 231 -7.42 3.82 3.64
N GLY A 232 -8.56 4.28 3.12
CA GLY A 232 -9.79 3.50 2.96
C GLY A 232 -9.94 2.83 1.58
N ILE A 233 -11.16 2.35 1.32
CA ILE A 233 -11.60 1.91 -0.01
C ILE A 233 -12.88 2.64 -0.42
N ASP A 234 -13.29 2.48 -1.68
CA ASP A 234 -14.68 2.73 -2.08
C ASP A 234 -15.56 1.56 -1.58
N THR A 235 -15.95 1.64 -0.31
CA THR A 235 -16.65 0.57 0.41
C THR A 235 -17.96 0.20 -0.27
N ARG A 236 -18.80 1.18 -0.59
CA ARG A 236 -20.13 0.96 -1.20
C ARG A 236 -20.03 0.51 -2.65
N GLY A 237 -19.12 1.08 -3.43
CA GLY A 237 -18.87 0.65 -4.79
C GLY A 237 -18.36 -0.78 -4.84
N PHE A 238 -17.45 -1.16 -3.93
CA PHE A 238 -16.94 -2.54 -3.85
C PHE A 238 -18.01 -3.55 -3.40
N ALA A 239 -18.83 -3.21 -2.40
CA ALA A 239 -19.95 -4.06 -1.98
C ALA A 239 -20.96 -4.30 -3.11
N THR A 240 -21.23 -3.28 -3.91
CA THR A 240 -22.11 -3.40 -5.10
C THR A 240 -21.45 -4.25 -6.18
N LEU A 241 -20.16 -4.07 -6.42
CA LEU A 241 -19.40 -4.90 -7.35
C LEU A 241 -19.43 -6.37 -6.93
N ALA A 242 -19.18 -6.67 -5.65
CA ALA A 242 -19.18 -8.02 -5.11
C ALA A 242 -20.54 -8.71 -5.25
N ARG A 243 -21.65 -8.00 -4.96
CA ARG A 243 -23.01 -8.52 -5.17
C ARG A 243 -23.27 -8.91 -6.63
N LYS A 244 -22.83 -8.08 -7.59
CA LYS A 244 -22.96 -8.40 -9.02
C LYS A 244 -22.04 -9.56 -9.42
N ALA A 245 -20.80 -9.54 -8.96
CA ALA A 245 -19.79 -10.55 -9.25
C ALA A 245 -20.14 -11.94 -8.69
N ALA A 246 -20.97 -12.01 -7.64
CA ALA A 246 -21.49 -13.26 -7.08
C ALA A 246 -22.13 -14.14 -8.16
N TYR A 247 -22.88 -13.54 -9.08
CA TYR A 247 -23.58 -14.22 -10.18
C TYR A 247 -22.74 -14.32 -11.46
N GLY A 248 -21.48 -13.87 -11.43
CA GLY A 248 -20.58 -13.94 -12.57
C GLY A 248 -20.17 -15.40 -12.88
N PRO A 249 -19.88 -15.72 -14.15
CA PRO A 249 -19.57 -17.09 -14.57
C PRO A 249 -18.37 -17.67 -13.82
N GLU A 250 -17.31 -16.88 -13.58
CA GLU A 250 -16.13 -17.32 -12.86
C GLU A 250 -16.43 -17.70 -11.40
N THR A 251 -17.23 -16.90 -10.71
CA THR A 251 -17.65 -17.16 -9.32
C THR A 251 -18.53 -18.41 -9.25
N GLN A 252 -19.49 -18.54 -10.15
CA GLN A 252 -20.38 -19.71 -10.21
C GLN A 252 -19.62 -21.00 -10.53
N ARG A 253 -18.63 -20.95 -11.43
CA ARG A 253 -17.73 -22.10 -11.67
C ARG A 253 -16.94 -22.48 -10.43
N LEU A 254 -16.40 -21.49 -9.70
CA LEU A 254 -15.68 -21.76 -8.45
C LEU A 254 -16.60 -22.44 -7.44
N ILE A 255 -17.78 -21.88 -7.17
CA ILE A 255 -18.76 -22.44 -6.23
C ILE A 255 -19.17 -23.86 -6.63
N ALA A 256 -19.56 -24.08 -7.88
CA ALA A 256 -19.96 -25.40 -8.37
C ALA A 256 -18.83 -26.45 -8.20
N SER A 257 -17.58 -26.05 -8.43
CA SER A 257 -16.41 -26.94 -8.28
C SER A 257 -16.04 -27.27 -6.82
N MET A 258 -16.65 -26.64 -5.83
CA MET A 258 -16.37 -26.89 -4.41
C MET A 258 -17.41 -27.82 -3.77
N GLY A 259 -18.62 -27.90 -4.34
CA GLY A 259 -19.76 -28.57 -3.68
C GLY A 259 -20.09 -27.87 -2.36
N ASP A 260 -20.35 -28.65 -1.31
CA ASP A 260 -20.69 -28.12 0.03
C ASP A 260 -19.47 -27.68 0.86
N ARG A 261 -18.27 -27.64 0.26
CA ARG A 261 -17.03 -27.30 0.98
C ARG A 261 -16.94 -25.79 1.21
N SER A 262 -16.43 -25.42 2.38
CA SER A 262 -16.11 -24.03 2.71
C SER A 262 -14.89 -23.55 1.94
N LEU A 263 -14.86 -22.25 1.62
CA LEU A 263 -13.74 -21.59 0.95
C LEU A 263 -12.98 -20.68 1.91
N ILE A 264 -11.67 -20.88 1.98
CA ILE A 264 -10.71 -19.90 2.51
C ILE A 264 -10.08 -19.20 1.31
N VAL A 265 -10.01 -17.88 1.31
CA VAL A 265 -9.40 -17.11 0.21
C VAL A 265 -8.27 -16.21 0.69
N GLY A 266 -7.14 -16.28 -0.01
CA GLY A 266 -6.06 -15.32 0.08
C GLY A 266 -5.74 -14.80 -1.32
N ALA A 267 -5.67 -13.48 -1.50
CA ALA A 267 -5.44 -12.90 -2.82
C ALA A 267 -4.52 -11.68 -2.72
N GLU A 268 -3.24 -11.87 -3.04
CA GLU A 268 -2.24 -10.82 -2.92
C GLU A 268 -1.21 -10.89 -4.03
N ARG A 269 -0.34 -9.88 -4.12
CA ARG A 269 0.83 -9.96 -5.00
C ARG A 269 1.80 -11.01 -4.46
N LEU A 270 2.50 -11.70 -5.36
CA LEU A 270 3.62 -12.56 -4.99
C LEU A 270 4.75 -11.67 -4.50
N ASP A 271 4.82 -11.47 -3.19
CA ASP A 271 5.77 -10.59 -2.52
C ASP A 271 6.09 -11.14 -1.13
N TYR A 272 7.35 -11.09 -0.72
CA TYR A 272 7.84 -11.73 0.50
C TYR A 272 7.28 -11.07 1.77
N THR A 273 6.74 -9.86 1.66
CA THR A 273 6.04 -9.16 2.75
C THR A 273 4.70 -9.81 3.10
N LYS A 274 4.10 -10.55 2.17
CA LYS A 274 2.73 -11.07 2.30
C LYS A 274 2.60 -12.35 3.11
N GLY A 275 3.70 -12.91 3.59
CA GLY A 275 3.68 -14.10 4.45
C GLY A 275 3.06 -15.33 3.79
N LEU A 276 3.02 -15.40 2.45
CA LEU A 276 2.35 -16.47 1.71
C LEU A 276 2.81 -17.88 2.11
N PRO A 277 4.12 -18.15 2.34
CA PRO A 277 4.56 -19.46 2.83
C PRO A 277 4.02 -19.78 4.23
N HIS A 278 4.01 -18.79 5.12
CA HIS A 278 3.50 -18.93 6.48
C HIS A 278 2.00 -19.22 6.47
N ARG A 279 1.26 -18.57 5.58
CA ARG A 279 -0.17 -18.83 5.35
C ARG A 279 -0.44 -20.26 4.90
N MET A 280 0.34 -20.77 3.94
CA MET A 280 0.22 -22.17 3.50
C MET A 280 0.56 -23.15 4.62
N ARG A 281 1.56 -22.84 5.46
CA ARG A 281 1.89 -23.65 6.64
C ARG A 281 0.78 -23.62 7.69
N GLY A 282 0.17 -22.47 7.95
CA GLY A 282 -0.99 -22.38 8.86
C GLY A 282 -2.19 -23.18 8.37
N PHE A 283 -2.46 -23.19 7.06
CA PHE A 283 -3.48 -24.06 6.48
C PHE A 283 -3.10 -25.55 6.58
N ALA A 284 -1.84 -25.92 6.35
CA ALA A 284 -1.38 -27.29 6.53
C ALA A 284 -1.52 -27.74 8.00
N ALA A 285 -1.20 -26.86 8.96
CA ALA A 285 -1.37 -27.12 10.38
C ALA A 285 -2.85 -27.28 10.77
N LEU A 286 -3.77 -26.50 10.16
CA LEU A 286 -5.22 -26.70 10.32
C LEU A 286 -5.63 -28.12 9.94
N LEU A 287 -5.23 -28.60 8.75
CA LEU A 287 -5.59 -29.93 8.28
C LEU A 287 -4.99 -31.05 9.16
N ALA A 288 -3.77 -30.86 9.65
CA ALA A 288 -3.10 -31.82 10.52
C ALA A 288 -3.75 -31.92 11.91
N LYS A 289 -4.10 -30.77 12.49
CA LYS A 289 -4.57 -30.66 13.88
C LYS A 289 -6.08 -30.89 14.03
N PHE A 290 -6.84 -30.52 13.01
CA PHE A 290 -8.31 -30.53 13.02
C PHE A 290 -8.84 -31.34 11.82
N PRO A 291 -8.79 -32.69 11.90
CA PRO A 291 -9.13 -33.57 10.78
C PRO A 291 -10.60 -33.45 10.32
N GLU A 292 -11.49 -32.85 11.11
CA GLU A 292 -12.87 -32.55 10.71
C GLU A 292 -12.97 -31.63 9.48
N HIS A 293 -11.90 -30.89 9.16
CA HIS A 293 -11.84 -30.03 7.98
C HIS A 293 -11.39 -30.76 6.72
N LEU A 294 -10.85 -31.98 6.83
CA LEU A 294 -10.46 -32.79 5.68
C LEU A 294 -11.66 -33.00 4.77
N ASN A 295 -11.47 -32.74 3.47
CA ASN A 295 -12.52 -32.78 2.45
C ASN A 295 -13.73 -31.85 2.71
N ARG A 296 -13.66 -30.94 3.68
CA ARG A 296 -14.72 -29.96 4.03
C ARG A 296 -14.33 -28.52 3.73
N VAL A 297 -13.04 -28.23 3.59
CA VAL A 297 -12.54 -26.88 3.27
C VAL A 297 -11.57 -26.90 2.09
N THR A 298 -11.61 -25.86 1.26
CA THR A 298 -10.63 -25.62 0.20
C THR A 298 -10.00 -24.26 0.39
N TYR A 299 -8.69 -24.19 0.24
CA TYR A 299 -7.94 -22.93 0.30
C TYR A 299 -7.54 -22.46 -1.10
N LEU A 300 -8.05 -21.29 -1.51
CA LEU A 300 -7.69 -20.61 -2.75
C LEU A 300 -6.66 -19.51 -2.48
N GLN A 301 -5.45 -19.65 -3.03
CA GLN A 301 -4.43 -18.60 -3.03
C GLN A 301 -4.26 -18.03 -4.44
N VAL A 302 -4.67 -16.79 -4.66
CA VAL A 302 -4.35 -16.03 -5.87
C VAL A 302 -3.09 -15.22 -5.61
N ALA A 303 -2.03 -15.44 -6.40
CA ALA A 303 -0.76 -14.74 -6.28
C ALA A 303 -0.39 -14.08 -7.62
N ALA A 304 -0.74 -12.79 -7.77
CA ALA A 304 -0.40 -12.05 -8.99
C ALA A 304 1.12 -11.88 -9.10
N ARG A 305 1.70 -12.19 -10.27
CA ARG A 305 3.14 -12.09 -10.50
C ARG A 305 3.60 -10.64 -10.29
N SER A 306 4.75 -10.46 -9.63
CA SER A 306 5.37 -9.16 -9.40
C SER A 306 6.88 -9.29 -9.51
N ARG A 307 7.54 -8.29 -10.13
CA ARG A 307 9.00 -8.08 -10.10
C ARG A 307 9.83 -9.35 -10.38
N ASN A 308 9.54 -10.04 -11.49
CA ASN A 308 10.17 -11.34 -11.83
C ASN A 308 11.70 -11.29 -11.98
N GLU A 309 12.27 -10.12 -12.22
CA GLU A 309 13.70 -9.89 -12.40
C GLU A 309 14.48 -10.01 -11.09
N VAL A 310 13.82 -9.78 -9.95
CA VAL A 310 14.44 -9.78 -8.62
C VAL A 310 14.54 -11.21 -8.07
N ALA A 311 15.71 -11.60 -7.56
CA ALA A 311 16.00 -12.98 -7.14
C ALA A 311 15.12 -13.46 -5.97
N SER A 312 14.84 -12.59 -5.00
CA SER A 312 13.99 -12.91 -3.84
C SER A 312 12.57 -13.32 -4.24
N TYR A 313 12.00 -12.72 -5.29
CA TYR A 313 10.67 -13.06 -5.82
C TYR A 313 10.67 -14.43 -6.51
N ARG A 314 11.74 -14.79 -7.24
CA ARG A 314 11.87 -16.13 -7.83
C ARG A 314 11.99 -17.21 -6.77
N ASN A 315 12.75 -16.97 -5.70
CA ASN A 315 12.91 -17.91 -4.60
C ASN A 315 11.59 -18.14 -3.86
N LEU A 316 10.87 -17.05 -3.54
CA LEU A 316 9.54 -17.12 -2.94
C LEU A 316 8.58 -17.95 -3.80
N ARG A 317 8.62 -17.78 -5.13
CA ARG A 317 7.76 -18.56 -6.02
C ARG A 317 8.03 -20.06 -5.92
N ARG A 318 9.30 -20.48 -5.95
CA ARG A 318 9.67 -21.90 -5.83
C ARG A 318 9.23 -22.49 -4.49
N GLU A 319 9.35 -21.72 -3.41
CA GLU A 319 8.89 -22.13 -2.08
C GLU A 319 7.37 -22.37 -2.07
N LEU A 320 6.58 -21.46 -2.67
CA LEU A 320 5.13 -21.62 -2.77
C LEU A 320 4.71 -22.80 -3.65
N ASP A 321 5.36 -22.99 -4.80
CA ASP A 321 5.09 -24.14 -5.67
C ASP A 321 5.35 -25.46 -4.91
N THR A 322 6.44 -25.51 -4.14
CA THR A 322 6.80 -26.68 -3.32
C THR A 322 5.80 -26.93 -2.20
N LEU A 323 5.41 -25.87 -1.47
CA LEU A 323 4.44 -25.98 -0.36
C LEU A 323 3.06 -26.40 -0.87
N ALA A 324 2.56 -25.79 -1.95
CA ALA A 324 1.29 -26.17 -2.54
C ALA A 324 1.30 -27.62 -3.04
N GLY A 325 2.38 -28.04 -3.72
CA GLY A 325 2.56 -29.41 -4.18
C GLY A 325 2.59 -30.41 -3.03
N ARG A 326 3.33 -30.12 -1.96
CA ARG A 326 3.40 -30.96 -0.76
C ARG A 326 2.06 -31.11 -0.07
N ILE A 327 1.38 -29.99 0.23
CA ILE A 327 0.07 -30.03 0.92
C ILE A 327 -0.95 -30.81 0.10
N ASN A 328 -1.00 -30.60 -1.22
CA ASN A 328 -1.89 -31.38 -2.07
C ASN A 328 -1.47 -32.86 -2.13
N GLY A 329 -0.17 -33.17 -2.17
CA GLY A 329 0.31 -34.56 -2.13
C GLY A 329 -0.03 -35.29 -0.84
N ASP A 330 -0.01 -34.57 0.29
CA ASP A 330 -0.25 -35.14 1.63
C ASP A 330 -1.76 -35.35 1.92
N TYR A 331 -2.66 -34.51 1.37
CA TYR A 331 -4.07 -34.47 1.76
C TYR A 331 -5.10 -34.58 0.63
N ALA A 332 -4.72 -34.53 -0.65
CA ALA A 332 -5.71 -34.57 -1.73
C ALA A 332 -6.44 -35.91 -1.80
N GLU A 333 -7.69 -35.84 -2.26
CA GLU A 333 -8.52 -36.99 -2.62
C GLU A 333 -8.89 -36.90 -4.10
N PHE A 334 -9.47 -37.97 -4.66
CA PHE A 334 -9.86 -38.02 -6.08
C PHE A 334 -10.81 -36.89 -6.50
N ASP A 335 -11.57 -36.32 -5.56
CA ASP A 335 -12.53 -35.23 -5.78
C ASP A 335 -12.18 -33.94 -5.00
N TRP A 336 -11.01 -33.88 -4.35
CA TRP A 336 -10.63 -32.75 -3.50
C TRP A 336 -9.18 -32.33 -3.68
N THR A 337 -8.98 -31.06 -4.01
CA THR A 337 -7.66 -30.39 -4.00
C THR A 337 -7.63 -29.37 -2.86
N PRO A 338 -6.92 -29.66 -1.75
CA PRO A 338 -6.90 -28.81 -0.57
C PRO A 338 -6.44 -27.37 -0.85
N VAL A 339 -5.38 -27.20 -1.65
CA VAL A 339 -4.80 -25.90 -2.01
C VAL A 339 -4.92 -25.66 -3.51
N ARG A 340 -5.75 -24.68 -3.87
CA ARG A 340 -5.86 -24.15 -5.23
C ARG A 340 -4.97 -22.92 -5.37
N TYR A 341 -3.79 -23.08 -5.94
CA TYR A 341 -2.82 -22.01 -6.11
C TYR A 341 -2.84 -21.44 -7.54
N VAL A 342 -3.23 -20.17 -7.67
CA VAL A 342 -3.38 -19.48 -8.96
C VAL A 342 -2.35 -18.36 -9.06
N ALA A 343 -1.25 -18.63 -9.77
CA ALA A 343 -0.12 -17.71 -9.85
C ALA A 343 -0.18 -16.76 -11.06
N ARG A 344 -1.36 -16.16 -11.28
CA ARG A 344 -1.63 -15.16 -12.32
C ARG A 344 -2.51 -14.05 -11.75
N ALA A 345 -2.50 -12.90 -12.41
CA ALA A 345 -3.45 -11.84 -12.09
C ALA A 345 -4.89 -12.32 -12.35
N VAL A 346 -5.79 -11.96 -11.44
CA VAL A 346 -7.23 -12.19 -11.56
C VAL A 346 -7.90 -10.82 -11.54
N ALA A 347 -8.91 -10.64 -12.38
CA ALA A 347 -9.64 -9.38 -12.46
C ALA A 347 -10.26 -9.04 -11.10
N ARG A 348 -10.26 -7.74 -10.75
CA ARG A 348 -10.78 -7.26 -9.47
C ARG A 348 -12.26 -7.62 -9.28
N GLU A 349 -13.05 -7.58 -10.35
CA GLU A 349 -14.45 -7.99 -10.32
C GLU A 349 -14.60 -9.47 -9.96
N THR A 350 -13.74 -10.34 -10.52
CA THR A 350 -13.76 -11.78 -10.21
C THR A 350 -13.35 -12.05 -8.76
N LEU A 351 -12.32 -11.35 -8.26
CA LEU A 351 -11.90 -11.46 -6.86
C LEU A 351 -13.01 -11.03 -5.89
N ALA A 352 -13.76 -9.97 -6.21
CA ALA A 352 -14.90 -9.53 -5.39
C ALA A 352 -15.96 -10.64 -5.23
N GLY A 353 -16.24 -11.39 -6.29
CA GLY A 353 -17.12 -12.56 -6.25
C GLY A 353 -16.53 -13.69 -5.38
N PHE A 354 -15.24 -13.98 -5.51
CA PHE A 354 -14.56 -14.98 -4.68
C PHE A 354 -14.55 -14.61 -3.19
N TYR A 355 -14.34 -13.34 -2.86
CA TYR A 355 -14.40 -12.85 -1.48
C TYR A 355 -15.79 -13.03 -0.88
N ARG A 356 -16.85 -12.68 -1.63
CA ARG A 356 -18.23 -12.86 -1.18
C ARG A 356 -18.61 -14.32 -0.96
N ALA A 357 -18.06 -15.23 -1.75
CA ALA A 357 -18.29 -16.67 -1.62
C ALA A 357 -17.45 -17.33 -0.52
N ALA A 358 -16.41 -16.66 -0.02
CA ALA A 358 -15.45 -17.24 0.91
C ALA A 358 -15.90 -17.11 2.38
N ARG A 359 -15.93 -18.24 3.09
CA ARG A 359 -16.21 -18.31 4.53
C ARG A 359 -15.13 -17.62 5.35
N VAL A 360 -13.88 -17.63 4.87
CA VAL A 360 -12.74 -16.99 5.55
C VAL A 360 -11.88 -16.21 4.56
N GLY A 361 -11.62 -14.95 4.88
CA GLY A 361 -10.62 -14.11 4.23
C GLY A 361 -9.32 -14.20 5.02
N LEU A 362 -8.26 -14.71 4.39
CA LEU A 362 -6.98 -14.98 5.06
C LEU A 362 -5.91 -13.98 4.59
N VAL A 363 -5.71 -12.94 5.40
CA VAL A 363 -4.84 -11.80 5.09
C VAL A 363 -3.73 -11.70 6.13
N THR A 364 -2.64 -12.41 5.90
CA THR A 364 -1.59 -12.65 6.90
C THR A 364 -0.20 -12.13 6.50
N PRO A 365 -0.05 -10.85 6.09
CA PRO A 365 1.27 -10.31 5.77
C PRO A 365 2.19 -10.28 6.99
N LEU A 366 3.49 -10.48 6.77
CA LEU A 366 4.54 -10.31 7.79
C LEU A 366 4.72 -8.83 8.17
N ARG A 367 4.49 -7.93 7.21
CA ARG A 367 4.42 -6.48 7.42
C ARG A 367 3.68 -5.85 6.25
N ASP A 368 2.77 -4.92 6.51
CA ASP A 368 2.03 -4.22 5.46
C ASP A 368 1.56 -2.86 5.96
N GLY A 369 1.72 -1.81 5.16
CA GLY A 369 1.35 -0.45 5.55
C GLY A 369 -0.15 -0.31 5.82
N MET A 370 -0.99 -1.06 5.10
CA MET A 370 -2.44 -1.07 5.36
C MET A 370 -3.07 -2.43 5.04
N ASN A 371 -2.91 -2.91 3.81
CA ASN A 371 -3.63 -4.04 3.22
C ASN A 371 -5.11 -3.77 2.88
N LEU A 372 -5.35 -3.29 1.65
CA LEU A 372 -6.71 -3.05 1.16
C LEU A 372 -7.50 -4.33 0.85
N VAL A 373 -6.85 -5.49 0.71
CA VAL A 373 -7.54 -6.76 0.47
C VAL A 373 -8.36 -7.16 1.69
N ALA A 374 -7.89 -6.89 2.91
CA ALA A 374 -8.68 -7.07 4.13
C ALA A 374 -9.98 -6.23 4.10
N LYS A 375 -9.86 -4.95 3.71
CA LYS A 375 -10.98 -4.02 3.60
C LYS A 375 -11.98 -4.47 2.53
N GLU A 376 -11.47 -4.86 1.36
CA GLU A 376 -12.26 -5.39 0.25
C GLU A 376 -12.98 -6.69 0.62
N TYR A 377 -12.33 -7.60 1.35
CA TYR A 377 -12.96 -8.84 1.80
C TYR A 377 -14.19 -8.57 2.67
N VAL A 378 -14.07 -7.68 3.67
CA VAL A 378 -15.18 -7.30 4.56
C VAL A 378 -16.31 -6.63 3.76
N ALA A 379 -15.97 -5.68 2.89
CA ALA A 379 -16.96 -4.99 2.05
C ALA A 379 -17.68 -5.93 1.06
N ALA A 380 -17.08 -7.04 0.67
CA ALA A 380 -17.69 -8.00 -0.25
C ALA A 380 -18.78 -8.88 0.38
N GLN A 381 -18.79 -9.03 1.72
CA GLN A 381 -19.60 -10.03 2.41
C GLN A 381 -21.11 -9.79 2.27
N ASP A 382 -21.88 -10.86 2.41
CA ASP A 382 -23.32 -10.79 2.57
C ASP A 382 -23.67 -10.44 4.01
N PRO A 383 -24.42 -9.37 4.33
CA PRO A 383 -24.85 -9.06 5.69
C PRO A 383 -25.62 -10.21 6.37
N GLU A 384 -26.33 -11.04 5.59
CA GLU A 384 -27.15 -12.11 6.16
C GLU A 384 -26.34 -13.39 6.46
N ASP A 385 -25.20 -13.58 5.81
CA ASP A 385 -24.28 -14.70 6.07
C ASP A 385 -22.81 -14.32 5.83
N PRO A 386 -22.23 -13.38 6.61
CA PRO A 386 -20.90 -12.86 6.33
C PRO A 386 -19.81 -13.85 6.73
N GLY A 387 -18.73 -13.94 5.95
CA GLY A 387 -17.53 -14.67 6.35
C GLY A 387 -16.71 -13.98 7.46
N VAL A 388 -15.58 -14.59 7.81
CA VAL A 388 -14.69 -14.15 8.89
C VAL A 388 -13.36 -13.68 8.31
N LEU A 389 -12.90 -12.49 8.72
CA LEU A 389 -11.57 -12.00 8.38
C LEU A 389 -10.56 -12.49 9.43
N VAL A 390 -9.56 -13.25 8.98
CA VAL A 390 -8.33 -13.57 9.74
C VAL A 390 -7.23 -12.64 9.23
N LEU A 391 -6.71 -11.79 10.12
CA LEU A 391 -5.85 -10.67 9.77
C LEU A 391 -4.54 -10.70 10.57
N SER A 392 -3.41 -10.44 9.91
CA SER A 392 -2.14 -10.26 10.62
C SER A 392 -2.16 -9.02 11.51
N SER A 393 -1.67 -9.14 12.74
CA SER A 393 -1.40 -7.99 13.63
C SER A 393 -0.34 -7.01 13.08
N PHE A 394 0.37 -7.40 12.01
CA PHE A 394 1.38 -6.60 11.33
C PHE A 394 0.88 -5.91 10.04
N ALA A 395 -0.42 -6.02 9.72
CA ALA A 395 -1.06 -5.20 8.70
C ALA A 395 -1.60 -3.90 9.33
N GLY A 396 -1.44 -2.75 8.67
CA GLY A 396 -1.98 -1.49 9.18
C GLY A 396 -3.51 -1.50 9.36
N ALA A 397 -4.24 -2.27 8.55
CA ALA A 397 -5.69 -2.45 8.70
C ALA A 397 -6.08 -3.05 10.07
N ALA A 398 -5.16 -3.71 10.77
CA ALA A 398 -5.43 -4.26 12.09
C ALA A 398 -5.75 -3.16 13.13
N GLU A 399 -5.30 -1.91 12.95
CA GLU A 399 -5.66 -0.79 13.83
C GLU A 399 -7.12 -0.37 13.71
N THR A 400 -7.80 -0.71 12.60
CA THR A 400 -9.17 -0.26 12.30
C THR A 400 -10.16 -1.41 12.09
N MET A 401 -9.71 -2.67 12.10
CA MET A 401 -10.52 -3.87 11.83
C MET A 401 -10.79 -4.65 13.12
N GLU A 402 -11.44 -4.02 14.10
CA GLU A 402 -11.65 -4.59 15.44
C GLU A 402 -12.40 -5.94 15.45
N GLY A 403 -13.25 -6.17 14.45
CA GLY A 403 -13.99 -7.44 14.31
C GLY A 403 -13.15 -8.61 13.80
N ALA A 404 -11.94 -8.37 13.26
CA ALA A 404 -11.09 -9.41 12.70
C ALA A 404 -10.52 -10.35 13.77
N LEU A 405 -10.23 -11.60 13.39
CA LEU A 405 -9.42 -12.49 14.20
C LEU A 405 -7.95 -12.21 13.91
N LEU A 406 -7.28 -11.54 14.86
CA LEU A 406 -5.88 -11.18 14.71
C LEU A 406 -4.96 -12.38 14.95
N VAL A 407 -3.95 -12.52 14.10
CA VAL A 407 -2.93 -13.57 14.20
C VAL A 407 -1.53 -13.00 14.09
N ASN A 408 -0.58 -13.64 14.77
CA ASN A 408 0.83 -13.50 14.44
C ASN A 408 1.14 -14.50 13.30
N PRO A 409 1.48 -14.05 12.08
CA PRO A 409 1.72 -14.93 10.95
C PRO A 409 2.93 -15.86 11.12
N LEU A 410 3.80 -15.63 12.11
CA LEU A 410 4.94 -16.50 12.38
C LEU A 410 4.56 -17.78 13.14
N ASP A 411 3.37 -17.82 13.74
CA ASP A 411 2.86 -18.96 14.50
C ASP A 411 1.83 -19.73 13.66
N ALA A 412 2.28 -20.81 13.03
CA ALA A 412 1.42 -21.64 12.20
C ALA A 412 0.34 -22.39 13.02
N GLU A 413 0.64 -22.76 14.26
CA GLU A 413 -0.27 -23.49 15.15
C GLU A 413 -1.39 -22.57 15.64
N ALA A 414 -1.05 -21.37 16.10
CA ALA A 414 -2.04 -20.37 16.49
C ALA A 414 -2.88 -19.92 15.28
N MET A 415 -2.27 -19.85 14.08
CA MET A 415 -3.03 -19.58 12.85
C MET A 415 -4.02 -20.69 12.55
N ALA A 416 -3.64 -21.96 12.72
CA ALA A 416 -4.53 -23.11 12.56
C ALA A 416 -5.71 -23.07 13.54
N GLU A 417 -5.46 -22.79 14.83
CA GLU A 417 -6.51 -22.63 15.85
C GLU A 417 -7.47 -21.48 15.51
N THR A 418 -6.93 -20.38 15.00
CA THR A 418 -7.74 -19.23 14.58
C THR A 418 -8.58 -19.55 13.33
N LEU A 419 -8.02 -20.30 12.38
CA LEU A 419 -8.76 -20.78 11.20
C LEU A 419 -9.88 -21.75 11.60
N ASP A 420 -9.62 -22.67 12.53
CA ASP A 420 -10.64 -23.57 13.08
C ASP A 420 -11.80 -22.78 13.69
N ARG A 421 -11.48 -21.81 14.55
CA ARG A 421 -12.47 -20.88 15.11
C ARG A 421 -13.24 -20.14 14.03
N ALA A 422 -12.55 -19.61 13.01
CA ALA A 422 -13.18 -18.86 11.94
C ALA A 422 -14.19 -19.70 11.14
N LEU A 423 -13.85 -20.96 10.86
CA LEU A 423 -14.71 -21.89 10.12
C LEU A 423 -15.92 -22.35 10.93
N LYS A 424 -15.78 -22.50 12.25
CA LYS A 424 -16.85 -22.92 13.17
C LYS A 424 -17.66 -21.76 13.77
N MET A 425 -17.34 -20.52 13.43
CA MET A 425 -17.93 -19.34 14.06
C MET A 425 -19.45 -19.27 13.83
N PRO A 426 -20.27 -19.20 14.91
CA PRO A 426 -21.72 -19.07 14.79
C PRO A 426 -22.12 -17.81 14.01
N LEU A 427 -23.25 -17.88 13.30
CA LEU A 427 -23.74 -16.78 12.46
C LEU A 427 -23.88 -15.46 13.23
N ALA A 428 -24.37 -15.49 14.47
CA ALA A 428 -24.52 -14.30 15.30
C ALA A 428 -23.19 -13.56 15.53
N GLU A 429 -22.13 -14.30 15.92
CA GLU A 429 -20.80 -13.71 16.11
C GLU A 429 -20.21 -13.19 14.79
N ARG A 430 -20.43 -13.90 13.67
CA ARG A 430 -19.99 -13.45 12.35
C ARG A 430 -20.62 -12.13 11.95
N ARG A 431 -21.95 -11.99 12.14
CA ARG A 431 -22.69 -10.75 11.88
C ARG A 431 -22.18 -9.59 12.74
N GLU A 432 -22.04 -9.81 14.05
CA GLU A 432 -21.54 -8.78 14.98
C GLU A 432 -20.15 -8.26 14.57
N ARG A 433 -19.21 -9.17 14.28
CA ARG A 433 -17.86 -8.82 13.83
C ARG A 433 -17.86 -8.07 12.51
N TRP A 434 -18.64 -8.57 11.54
CA TRP A 434 -18.76 -7.94 10.23
C TRP A 434 -19.38 -6.54 10.33
N GLU A 435 -20.47 -6.36 11.07
CA GLU A 435 -21.14 -5.08 11.27
C GLU A 435 -20.18 -4.04 11.87
N SER A 436 -19.38 -4.44 12.87
CA SER A 436 -18.37 -3.55 13.47
C SER A 436 -17.35 -3.06 12.45
N MET A 437 -16.75 -3.98 11.68
CA MET A 437 -15.78 -3.62 10.64
C MET A 437 -16.40 -2.82 9.49
N MET A 438 -17.63 -3.17 9.10
CA MET A 438 -18.33 -2.49 8.01
C MET A 438 -18.65 -1.03 8.36
N ARG A 439 -19.06 -0.74 9.61
CA ARG A 439 -19.24 0.65 10.09
C ARG A 439 -17.95 1.46 9.92
N GLY A 440 -16.82 0.91 10.40
CA GLY A 440 -15.52 1.56 10.25
C GLY A 440 -15.13 1.80 8.79
N LEU A 441 -15.43 0.86 7.89
CA LEU A 441 -15.17 1.01 6.45
C LEU A 441 -16.04 2.07 5.78
N GLU A 442 -17.28 2.26 6.22
CA GLU A 442 -18.14 3.32 5.70
C GLU A 442 -17.73 4.70 6.22
N GLU A 443 -17.13 4.76 7.41
CA GLU A 443 -16.62 5.99 8.01
C GLU A 443 -15.22 6.38 7.52
N GLN A 444 -14.41 5.43 7.09
CA GLN A 444 -13.01 5.63 6.68
C GLN A 444 -12.81 5.21 5.22
N THR A 445 -13.49 5.93 4.31
CA THR A 445 -13.39 5.66 2.86
C THR A 445 -12.12 6.24 2.26
N ALA A 446 -11.76 5.79 1.06
CA ALA A 446 -10.64 6.36 0.31
C ALA A 446 -10.85 7.87 0.01
N THR A 447 -12.09 8.30 -0.20
CA THR A 447 -12.43 9.73 -0.39
C THR A 447 -12.16 10.53 0.88
N ARG A 448 -12.64 10.06 2.04
CA ARG A 448 -12.41 10.73 3.34
C ARG A 448 -10.93 10.80 3.70
N TRP A 449 -10.17 9.74 3.39
CA TRP A 449 -8.71 9.76 3.53
C TRP A 449 -8.10 10.94 2.76
N ALA A 450 -8.46 11.09 1.48
CA ALA A 450 -7.93 12.17 0.65
C ALA A 450 -8.39 13.56 1.10
N GLU A 451 -9.68 13.72 1.42
CA GLU A 451 -10.22 14.98 1.95
C GLU A 451 -9.53 15.39 3.25
N SER A 452 -9.32 14.45 4.17
CA SER A 452 -8.66 14.73 5.46
C SER A 452 -7.21 15.18 5.30
N PHE A 453 -6.45 14.53 4.42
CA PHE A 453 -5.05 14.88 4.18
C PHE A 453 -4.93 16.25 3.50
N LEU A 454 -5.76 16.51 2.49
CA LEU A 454 -5.72 17.76 1.76
C LEU A 454 -6.20 18.94 2.62
N ALA A 455 -7.24 18.74 3.44
CA ALA A 455 -7.69 19.76 4.38
C ALA A 455 -6.58 20.15 5.36
N GLU A 456 -5.89 19.17 5.96
CA GLU A 456 -4.77 19.43 6.87
C GLU A 456 -3.62 20.15 6.14
N LEU A 457 -3.27 19.73 4.92
CA LEU A 457 -2.23 20.40 4.13
C LEU A 457 -2.58 21.85 3.82
N GLU A 458 -3.84 22.16 3.53
CA GLU A 458 -4.30 23.51 3.20
C GLU A 458 -4.32 24.47 4.37
N GLU A 459 -4.57 23.96 5.58
CA GLU A 459 -4.53 24.74 6.81
C GLU A 459 -3.10 25.17 7.20
N LEU A 460 -2.08 24.51 6.65
CA LEU A 460 -0.68 24.88 6.90
C LEU A 460 -0.32 26.22 6.23
N PRO A 461 0.50 27.06 6.91
CA PRO A 461 0.97 28.31 6.35
C PRO A 461 1.87 28.07 5.13
N LEU A 462 1.87 29.01 4.19
CA LEU A 462 2.77 28.94 3.05
C LEU A 462 4.23 29.12 3.51
N PRO A 463 5.20 28.47 2.84
CA PRO A 463 6.62 28.47 3.24
C PRO A 463 7.26 29.86 3.46
N GLU A 464 6.73 30.93 2.85
CA GLU A 464 7.28 32.28 2.99
C GLU A 464 6.92 32.99 4.31
N GLN A 465 5.95 32.48 5.08
CA GLN A 465 5.50 33.16 6.30
C GLN A 465 6.40 32.90 7.54
N ASP A 466 7.30 31.92 7.50
CA ASP A 466 8.16 31.55 8.65
C ASP A 466 9.49 32.33 8.72
N LEU A 467 9.84 33.14 7.71
CA LEU A 467 11.10 33.91 7.67
C LEU A 467 11.02 35.32 8.29
N LEU A 468 9.84 35.79 8.70
CA LEU A 468 9.64 37.16 9.21
C LEU A 468 9.43 37.25 10.73
N SER A 469 9.47 36.15 11.48
CA SER A 469 9.26 36.17 12.95
C SER A 469 10.54 36.17 13.77
N ALA A 470 11.73 36.06 13.17
CA ALA A 470 12.99 36.30 13.86
C ALA A 470 13.29 37.81 13.93
N THR A 471 12.57 38.52 14.80
CA THR A 471 12.99 39.87 15.21
C THR A 471 14.32 39.71 15.96
N PRO A 472 15.41 40.38 15.57
CA PRO A 472 16.61 40.37 16.40
C PRO A 472 16.29 41.14 17.67
N THR A 473 16.27 40.46 18.80
CA THR A 473 16.31 41.11 20.11
C THR A 473 17.61 41.91 20.20
N ARG A 474 17.52 43.21 19.90
CA ARG A 474 18.50 44.18 20.36
C ARG A 474 18.33 44.32 21.87
N ASN A 475 19.32 43.86 22.62
CA ASN A 475 20.08 44.68 23.57
C ASN A 475 21.33 43.92 24.04
#